data_AF-M5BXL1-F1
#
_entry.id   AF-M5BXL1-F1
#
_cell.length_a   1.000
_cell.length_b   1.000
_cell.length_c   1.000
_cell.angle_alpha   90.00
_cell.angle_beta   90.00
_cell.angle_gamma   90.00
#
_symmetry.space_group_name_H-M   'P 1'
#
loop_
_entity.id
_entity.type
_entity.pdbx_description
1 polymer ?
#
loop_
_entity_poly.entity_id
_entity_poly.type
_entity_poly.pdbx_seq_one_letter_code
_entity_poly.pdbx_strand_id
1 'polypeptide(L)'
;MHSSESGVTDHLARDDAHAIEIARACVADLGSGGWVANPPPKAPEEPLYPAHDLHGIVGTDVRQGFDMRDVIARIVDGSSFREFKKEYGPTILTGFAHIHGYPVGIIANNGILFSPSALKATHFIELCSQRKIPLLFLVNVTGYMVGSKAERGGIAKDGAKMVRAVACVDVPKLTVVVGGSFGAGNYGMCGRAYSPRFLWMWPNAKVSVMGSGQLSEVMATVSKDPAQHASLKAEIEDQSTSLYATSRLWDDGIIRPRDTRDVVGLGLALAARERRPGSSFAPPGAAEGAFGVFRM
;
A
#
# COMPACT_ATOMS: atom_id res chain seq x y z
N MET A 1 -39.20 -22.07 9.35
CA MET A 1 -39.45 -21.53 8.00
C MET A 1 -38.23 -21.65 7.09
N HIS A 2 -37.19 -20.80 7.13
CA HIS A 2 -36.10 -20.90 6.11
C HIS A 2 -35.25 -22.18 6.15
N SER A 3 -35.00 -22.75 7.33
CA SER A 3 -34.22 -23.99 7.47
C SER A 3 -35.05 -25.28 7.33
N SER A 4 -36.38 -25.17 7.29
CA SER A 4 -37.30 -26.32 7.37
C SER A 4 -38.31 -26.40 6.22
N GLU A 5 -38.63 -25.26 5.58
CA GLU A 5 -39.65 -25.16 4.54
C GLU A 5 -39.05 -24.59 3.25
N SER A 6 -38.41 -23.42 3.30
CA SER A 6 -37.96 -22.74 2.08
C SER A 6 -36.57 -23.16 1.59
N GLY A 7 -35.76 -23.84 2.40
CA GLY A 7 -34.39 -24.27 2.03
C GLY A 7 -33.35 -23.15 1.86
N VAL A 8 -33.67 -21.91 2.26
CA VAL A 8 -32.80 -20.74 2.03
C VAL A 8 -31.56 -20.76 2.95
N THR A 9 -31.63 -21.46 4.08
CA THR A 9 -30.55 -21.58 5.06
C THR A 9 -30.20 -23.04 5.32
N ASP A 10 -28.91 -23.36 5.50
CA ASP A 10 -28.44 -24.74 5.69
C ASP A 10 -28.36 -25.18 7.16
N HIS A 11 -28.19 -24.24 8.08
CA HIS A 11 -28.01 -24.51 9.51
C HIS A 11 -28.89 -23.60 10.36
N LEU A 12 -29.62 -24.17 11.33
CA LEU A 12 -30.40 -23.44 12.31
C LEU A 12 -29.64 -23.37 13.64
N ALA A 13 -29.15 -22.18 13.99
CA ALA A 13 -28.50 -21.93 15.27
C ALA A 13 -29.53 -21.60 16.38
N ARG A 14 -29.13 -21.77 17.64
CA ARG A 14 -29.98 -21.49 18.82
C ARG A 14 -29.78 -20.07 19.34
N ASP A 15 -28.55 -19.58 19.20
CA ASP A 15 -28.07 -18.26 19.57
C ASP A 15 -26.80 -17.94 18.75
N ASP A 16 -26.25 -16.74 18.95
CA ASP A 16 -25.06 -16.26 18.24
C ASP A 16 -23.83 -17.13 18.51
N ALA A 17 -23.68 -17.64 19.73
CA ALA A 17 -22.53 -18.47 20.11
C ALA A 17 -22.54 -19.80 19.33
N HIS A 18 -23.71 -20.45 19.26
CA HIS A 18 -23.92 -21.66 18.47
C HIS A 18 -23.72 -21.39 16.96
N ALA A 19 -24.15 -20.23 16.46
CA ALA A 19 -23.94 -19.85 15.06
C ALA A 19 -22.44 -19.73 14.71
N ILE A 20 -21.64 -19.13 15.60
CA ILE A 20 -20.19 -19.02 15.41
C ILE A 20 -19.52 -20.40 15.44
N GLU A 21 -19.96 -21.30 16.33
CA GLU A 21 -19.46 -22.69 16.37
C GLU A 21 -19.69 -23.41 15.04
N ILE A 22 -20.92 -23.33 14.51
CA ILE A 22 -21.27 -23.90 13.20
C ILE A 22 -20.41 -23.29 12.09
N ALA A 23 -20.24 -21.97 12.06
CA ALA A 23 -19.42 -21.30 11.05
C ALA A 23 -17.95 -21.77 11.08
N ARG A 24 -17.39 -22.02 12.27
CA ARG A 24 -16.03 -22.57 12.43
C ARG A 24 -15.93 -24.00 11.89
N ALA A 25 -16.95 -24.83 12.12
CA ALA A 25 -17.02 -26.18 11.57
C ALA A 25 -17.04 -26.15 10.03
N CYS A 26 -17.87 -25.28 9.43
CA CYS A 26 -17.92 -25.12 7.97
C CYS A 26 -16.55 -24.73 7.37
N VAL A 27 -15.78 -23.85 8.05
CA VAL A 27 -14.42 -23.48 7.61
C VAL A 27 -13.43 -24.64 7.77
N ALA A 28 -13.57 -25.48 8.80
CA ALA A 28 -12.73 -26.67 8.99
C ALA A 28 -12.94 -27.71 7.87
N ASP A 29 -14.16 -27.79 7.33
CA ASP A 29 -14.55 -28.76 6.30
C ASP A 29 -14.18 -28.33 4.86
N LEU A 30 -13.50 -27.19 4.67
CA LEU A 30 -13.12 -26.70 3.33
C LEU A 30 -12.16 -27.62 2.55
N GLY A 31 -11.55 -28.61 3.20
CA GLY A 31 -10.75 -29.65 2.53
C GLY A 31 -9.67 -29.07 1.60
N SER A 32 -9.61 -29.56 0.36
CA SER A 32 -8.68 -29.06 -0.70
C SER A 32 -9.12 -27.75 -1.35
N GLY A 33 -10.33 -27.25 -1.08
CA GLY A 33 -10.80 -25.94 -1.52
C GLY A 33 -10.23 -24.77 -0.70
N GLY A 34 -9.57 -25.06 0.43
CA GLY A 34 -8.95 -24.07 1.30
C GLY A 34 -7.57 -23.56 0.81
N TRP A 35 -7.24 -22.35 1.25
CA TRP A 35 -5.89 -21.78 1.14
C TRP A 35 -5.02 -22.27 2.29
N VAL A 36 -3.74 -22.57 2.00
CA VAL A 36 -2.73 -22.92 3.00
C VAL A 36 -1.74 -21.79 3.20
N ALA A 37 -1.22 -21.69 4.43
CA ALA A 37 -0.13 -20.78 4.72
C ALA A 37 1.14 -21.23 3.99
N ASN A 38 1.81 -20.28 3.34
CA ASN A 38 3.17 -20.49 2.84
C ASN A 38 4.13 -19.81 3.83
N PRO A 39 4.89 -20.58 4.64
CA PRO A 39 5.78 -20.01 5.64
C PRO A 39 6.92 -19.22 4.96
N PRO A 40 7.51 -18.23 5.65
CA PRO A 40 8.62 -17.48 5.10
C PRO A 40 9.83 -18.41 4.85
N PRO A 41 10.63 -18.14 3.79
CA PRO A 41 11.80 -18.96 3.46
C PRO A 41 12.96 -18.79 4.46
N LYS A 42 12.88 -17.79 5.35
CA LYS A 42 13.88 -17.52 6.39
C LYS A 42 13.21 -17.39 7.75
N ALA A 43 13.95 -17.71 8.80
CA ALA A 43 13.53 -17.38 10.15
C ALA A 43 13.45 -15.84 10.30
N PRO A 44 12.38 -15.31 10.92
CA PRO A 44 12.30 -13.89 11.28
C PRO A 44 13.48 -13.48 12.17
N GLU A 45 14.07 -12.32 11.88
CA GLU A 45 15.06 -11.68 12.74
C GLU A 45 14.51 -10.30 13.16
N GLU A 46 14.66 -9.94 14.43
CA GLU A 46 14.23 -8.63 14.91
C GLU A 46 15.09 -7.50 14.32
N PRO A 47 14.53 -6.29 14.08
CA PRO A 47 15.32 -5.13 13.72
C PRO A 47 16.28 -4.76 14.84
N LEU A 48 17.44 -4.17 14.49
CA LEU A 48 18.43 -3.69 15.46
C LEU A 48 17.94 -2.46 16.25
N TYR A 49 16.96 -1.73 15.70
CA TYR A 49 16.44 -0.51 16.28
C TYR A 49 14.99 -0.70 16.75
N PRO A 50 14.61 -0.18 17.93
CA PRO A 50 13.25 -0.30 18.44
C PRO A 50 12.20 0.39 17.54
N ALA A 51 11.04 -0.24 17.37
CA ALA A 51 9.95 0.31 16.57
C ALA A 51 9.34 1.60 17.15
N HIS A 52 9.46 1.83 18.47
CA HIS A 52 8.89 3.03 19.12
C HIS A 52 9.61 4.33 18.71
N ASP A 53 10.87 4.24 18.27
CA ASP A 53 11.64 5.37 17.74
C ASP A 53 10.97 6.02 16.51
N LEU A 54 10.11 5.28 15.78
CA LEU A 54 9.40 5.80 14.61
C LEU A 54 8.56 7.04 14.95
N HIS A 55 8.10 7.19 16.20
CA HIS A 55 7.40 8.38 16.67
C HIS A 55 8.27 9.64 16.69
N GLY A 56 9.59 9.49 16.89
CA GLY A 56 10.54 10.60 16.91
C GLY A 56 11.13 10.94 15.55
N ILE A 57 11.07 10.00 14.59
CA ILE A 57 11.64 10.18 13.24
C ILE A 57 10.67 10.92 12.33
N VAL A 58 9.40 10.52 12.36
CA VAL A 58 8.37 11.11 11.52
C VAL A 58 7.57 12.09 12.36
N GLY A 59 7.88 13.38 12.16
CA GLY A 59 7.19 14.46 12.83
C GLY A 59 5.73 14.61 12.39
N THR A 60 5.01 15.49 13.09
CA THR A 60 3.63 15.85 12.73
C THR A 60 3.55 16.79 11.53
N ASP A 61 4.66 17.48 11.20
CA ASP A 61 4.75 18.31 10.01
C ASP A 61 5.32 17.51 8.84
N VAL A 62 4.45 17.14 7.89
CA VAL A 62 4.80 16.43 6.65
C VAL A 62 5.76 17.22 5.73
N ARG A 63 6.02 18.50 6.02
CA ARG A 63 6.98 19.34 5.28
C ARG A 63 8.41 19.16 5.79
N GLN A 64 8.58 18.68 7.02
CA GLN A 64 9.91 18.42 7.57
C GLN A 64 10.47 17.15 6.94
N GLY A 65 11.63 17.29 6.29
CA GLY A 65 12.34 16.15 5.73
C GLY A 65 12.90 15.24 6.83
N PHE A 66 12.91 13.94 6.56
CA PHE A 66 13.60 12.92 7.35
C PHE A 66 14.20 11.90 6.38
N ASP A 67 15.20 11.12 6.81
CA ASP A 67 15.74 10.03 5.98
C ASP A 67 14.85 8.80 6.12
N MET A 68 14.24 8.40 5.01
CA MET A 68 13.38 7.21 4.96
C MET A 68 14.14 5.91 5.27
N ARG A 69 15.49 5.91 5.22
CA ARG A 69 16.31 4.79 5.70
C ARG A 69 16.10 4.52 7.19
N ASP A 70 15.85 5.54 8.00
CA ASP A 70 15.62 5.37 9.44
C ASP A 70 14.32 4.62 9.71
N VAL A 71 13.30 4.83 8.88
CA VAL A 71 12.05 4.07 8.91
C VAL A 71 12.30 2.63 8.46
N ILE A 72 12.99 2.44 7.32
CA ILE A 72 13.30 1.10 6.79
C ILE A 72 14.08 0.26 7.81
N ALA A 73 15.10 0.83 8.46
CA ALA A 73 15.93 0.13 9.44
C ALA A 73 15.14 -0.41 10.64
N ARG A 74 13.96 0.15 10.95
CA ARG A 74 13.10 -0.26 12.08
C ARG A 74 12.00 -1.24 11.71
N ILE A 75 11.77 -1.47 10.43
CA ILE A 75 10.74 -2.40 9.96
C ILE A 75 11.31 -3.69 9.38
N VAL A 76 12.55 -3.67 8.86
CA VAL A 76 13.16 -4.83 8.20
C VAL A 76 13.97 -5.69 9.17
N ASP A 77 14.02 -6.98 8.87
CA ASP A 77 14.76 -7.99 9.63
C ASP A 77 16.25 -7.65 9.70
N GLY A 78 16.83 -7.71 10.91
CA GLY A 78 18.24 -7.39 11.16
C GLY A 78 18.64 -5.96 10.75
N SER A 79 17.68 -5.05 10.55
CA SER A 79 17.88 -3.72 9.95
C SER A 79 18.66 -3.76 8.62
N SER A 80 18.60 -4.89 7.90
CA SER A 80 19.39 -5.14 6.70
C SER A 80 18.62 -4.70 5.45
N PHE A 81 19.12 -3.66 4.79
CA PHE A 81 18.55 -3.13 3.55
C PHE A 81 19.60 -3.08 2.45
N ARG A 82 19.44 -3.94 1.43
CA ARG A 82 20.34 -3.96 0.27
C ARG A 82 19.83 -2.99 -0.80
N GLU A 83 20.32 -1.76 -0.73
CA GLU A 83 19.92 -0.68 -1.61
C GLU A 83 20.35 -0.93 -3.08
N PHE A 84 19.39 -0.86 -3.99
CA PHE A 84 19.58 -0.88 -5.43
C PHE A 84 19.79 0.55 -5.94
N LYS A 85 20.78 0.75 -6.82
CA LYS A 85 21.10 2.07 -7.41
C LYS A 85 21.20 3.19 -6.35
N LYS A 86 21.95 2.95 -5.28
CA LYS A 86 22.12 3.89 -4.15
C LYS A 86 22.51 5.31 -4.60
N GLU A 87 23.41 5.41 -5.57
CA GLU A 87 23.96 6.69 -6.05
C GLU A 87 23.15 7.35 -7.19
N TYR A 88 22.11 6.69 -7.69
CA TYR A 88 21.29 7.20 -8.81
C TYR A 88 19.86 7.48 -8.33
N GLY A 89 19.32 8.67 -8.61
CA GLY A 89 17.98 9.07 -8.15
C GLY A 89 17.80 8.92 -6.63
N PRO A 90 18.60 9.63 -5.79
CA PRO A 90 18.63 9.41 -4.34
C PRO A 90 17.34 9.85 -3.62
N THR A 91 16.44 10.57 -4.29
CA THR A 91 15.14 10.95 -3.75
C THR A 91 14.10 9.83 -3.73
N ILE A 92 14.46 8.66 -4.28
CA ILE A 92 13.70 7.42 -4.07
C ILE A 92 14.66 6.30 -3.70
N LEU A 93 14.35 5.63 -2.59
CA LEU A 93 15.06 4.45 -2.13
C LEU A 93 14.41 3.23 -2.76
N THR A 94 15.23 2.33 -3.27
CA THR A 94 14.79 1.04 -3.78
C THR A 94 15.74 -0.01 -3.27
N GLY A 95 15.27 -1.14 -2.78
CA GLY A 95 16.16 -2.19 -2.30
C GLY A 95 15.45 -3.41 -1.77
N PHE A 96 16.23 -4.46 -1.55
CA PHE A 96 15.71 -5.74 -1.07
C PHE A 96 15.92 -5.87 0.43
N ALA A 97 14.93 -6.41 1.12
CA ALA A 97 14.97 -6.72 2.54
C ALA A 97 14.10 -7.95 2.85
N HIS A 98 14.00 -8.30 4.13
CA HIS A 98 13.01 -9.25 4.63
C HIS A 98 12.21 -8.59 5.76
N ILE A 99 10.95 -8.97 5.90
CA ILE A 99 10.08 -8.58 7.02
C ILE A 99 9.40 -9.85 7.50
N HIS A 100 9.60 -10.21 8.78
CA HIS A 100 9.06 -11.46 9.33
C HIS A 100 9.49 -12.68 8.49
N GLY A 101 10.73 -12.68 7.99
CA GLY A 101 11.30 -13.72 7.14
C GLY A 101 10.86 -13.69 5.67
N TYR A 102 9.82 -12.93 5.30
CA TYR A 102 9.33 -12.82 3.93
C TYR A 102 10.19 -11.86 3.11
N PRO A 103 10.59 -12.22 1.87
CA PRO A 103 11.34 -11.31 1.02
C PRO A 103 10.46 -10.15 0.55
N VAL A 104 11.02 -8.94 0.51
CA VAL A 104 10.29 -7.75 0.06
C VAL A 104 11.20 -6.81 -0.73
N GLY A 105 10.65 -6.25 -1.81
CA GLY A 105 11.22 -5.13 -2.54
C GLY A 105 10.61 -3.83 -2.05
N ILE A 106 11.40 -2.99 -1.39
CA ILE A 106 10.93 -1.73 -0.82
C ILE A 106 11.18 -0.59 -1.80
N ILE A 107 10.17 0.24 -2.03
CA ILE A 107 10.25 1.50 -2.78
C ILE A 107 9.78 2.62 -1.84
N ALA A 108 10.65 3.55 -1.50
CA ALA A 108 10.39 4.52 -0.45
C ALA A 108 10.77 5.93 -0.89
N ASN A 109 9.90 6.92 -0.66
CA ASN A 109 10.22 8.31 -0.99
C ASN A 109 11.21 8.91 0.02
N ASN A 110 12.19 9.65 -0.50
CA ASN A 110 13.15 10.41 0.29
C ASN A 110 13.28 11.86 -0.24
N GLY A 111 12.18 12.38 -0.80
CA GLY A 111 12.11 13.69 -1.46
C GLY A 111 11.23 13.70 -2.72
N ILE A 112 11.37 14.77 -3.50
CA ILE A 112 10.64 15.00 -4.76
C ILE A 112 11.09 14.00 -5.83
N LEU A 113 10.17 13.54 -6.68
CA LEU A 113 10.49 12.62 -7.77
C LEU A 113 11.08 13.36 -8.98
N PHE A 114 12.24 12.90 -9.45
CA PHE A 114 12.86 13.33 -10.71
C PHE A 114 12.80 12.18 -11.73
N SER A 115 13.09 12.48 -13.01
CA SER A 115 13.24 11.46 -14.06
C SER A 115 14.13 10.26 -13.65
N PRO A 116 15.35 10.48 -13.10
CA PRO A 116 16.17 9.37 -12.59
C PRO A 116 15.48 8.53 -11.51
N SER A 117 14.71 9.16 -10.63
CA SER A 117 13.96 8.47 -9.57
C SER A 117 12.90 7.54 -10.19
N ALA A 118 12.13 8.03 -11.14
CA ALA A 118 11.10 7.24 -11.83
C ALA A 118 11.71 6.07 -12.63
N LEU A 119 12.82 6.30 -13.35
CA LEU A 119 13.53 5.25 -14.09
C LEU A 119 14.13 4.19 -13.17
N LYS A 120 14.69 4.60 -12.02
CA LYS A 120 15.18 3.69 -10.98
C LYS A 120 14.08 2.81 -10.43
N ALA A 121 12.95 3.40 -10.06
CA ALA A 121 11.79 2.70 -9.53
C ALA A 121 11.24 1.69 -10.54
N THR A 122 11.07 2.12 -11.81
CA THR A 122 10.60 1.28 -12.91
C THR A 122 11.46 0.02 -13.04
N HIS A 123 12.78 0.18 -13.17
CA HIS A 123 13.69 -0.97 -13.30
C HIS A 123 13.65 -1.87 -12.05
N PHE A 124 13.54 -1.29 -10.86
CA PHE A 124 13.43 -2.09 -9.64
C PHE A 124 12.14 -2.92 -9.57
N ILE A 125 11.01 -2.36 -10.01
CA ILE A 125 9.73 -3.07 -10.12
C ILE A 125 9.84 -4.25 -11.09
N GLU A 126 10.49 -4.05 -12.24
CA GLU A 126 10.74 -5.13 -13.22
C GLU A 126 11.56 -6.28 -12.61
N LEU A 127 12.61 -5.95 -11.85
CA LEU A 127 13.43 -6.96 -11.15
C LEU A 127 12.62 -7.73 -10.11
N CYS A 128 11.75 -7.05 -9.35
CA CYS A 128 10.89 -7.70 -8.37
C CYS A 128 9.86 -8.61 -9.05
N SER A 129 9.29 -8.16 -10.19
CA SER A 129 8.38 -8.95 -11.02
C SER A 129 9.03 -10.25 -11.49
N GLN A 130 10.24 -10.15 -12.06
CA GLN A 130 10.97 -11.31 -12.58
C GLN A 130 11.31 -12.32 -11.47
N ARG A 131 11.61 -11.83 -10.27
CA ARG A 131 12.00 -12.65 -9.12
C ARG A 131 10.81 -13.08 -8.25
N LYS A 132 9.58 -12.70 -8.61
CA LYS A 132 8.36 -12.93 -7.82
C LYS A 132 8.47 -12.43 -6.37
N ILE A 133 9.08 -11.27 -6.19
CA ILE A 133 9.24 -10.62 -4.88
C ILE A 133 8.11 -9.60 -4.69
N PRO A 134 7.32 -9.69 -3.59
CA PRO A 134 6.33 -8.68 -3.22
C PRO A 134 6.93 -7.27 -3.09
N LEU A 135 6.13 -6.25 -3.41
CA LEU A 135 6.53 -4.84 -3.33
C LEU A 135 5.90 -4.16 -2.13
N LEU A 136 6.69 -3.37 -1.39
CA LEU A 136 6.24 -2.48 -0.33
C LEU A 136 6.54 -1.03 -0.72
N PHE A 137 5.50 -0.21 -0.80
CA PHE A 137 5.61 1.22 -1.07
C PHE A 137 5.50 2.00 0.24
N LEU A 138 6.56 2.75 0.60
CA LEU A 138 6.54 3.68 1.73
C LEU A 138 6.40 5.10 1.18
N VAL A 139 5.20 5.66 1.33
CA VAL A 139 4.79 6.88 0.62
C VAL A 139 5.02 8.11 1.49
N ASN A 140 5.88 9.00 0.98
CA ASN A 140 6.06 10.36 1.49
C ASN A 140 6.46 11.28 0.31
N VAL A 141 5.51 11.53 -0.59
CA VAL A 141 5.72 12.22 -1.86
C VAL A 141 4.90 13.48 -1.95
N THR A 142 5.56 14.60 -2.24
CA THR A 142 4.95 15.90 -2.54
C THR A 142 4.62 16.07 -4.02
N GLY A 143 5.27 15.30 -4.89
CA GLY A 143 5.02 15.28 -6.32
C GLY A 143 6.29 15.03 -7.15
N TYR A 144 6.20 15.39 -8.42
CA TYR A 144 7.32 15.39 -9.37
C TYR A 144 7.93 16.79 -9.47
N MET A 145 9.20 16.86 -9.87
CA MET A 145 9.86 18.13 -10.13
C MET A 145 9.20 18.87 -11.30
N VAL A 146 8.80 20.11 -11.06
CA VAL A 146 8.23 21.01 -12.08
C VAL A 146 9.30 21.89 -12.73
N GLY A 147 9.03 22.39 -13.94
CA GLY A 147 9.84 23.41 -14.62
C GLY A 147 10.28 23.00 -16.02
N SER A 148 10.57 24.00 -16.87
CA SER A 148 10.83 23.78 -18.31
C SER A 148 11.93 22.76 -18.60
N LYS A 149 12.99 22.73 -17.77
CA LYS A 149 14.08 21.75 -17.91
C LYS A 149 13.63 20.31 -17.63
N ALA A 150 12.79 20.11 -16.61
CA ALA A 150 12.24 18.79 -16.27
C ALA A 150 11.27 18.30 -17.36
N GLU A 151 10.40 19.18 -17.84
CA GLU A 151 9.46 18.87 -18.93
C GLU A 151 10.19 18.51 -20.23
N ARG A 152 11.16 19.33 -20.66
CA ARG A 152 11.99 19.04 -21.85
C ARG A 152 12.84 17.79 -21.68
N GLY A 153 13.26 17.48 -20.45
CA GLY A 153 13.94 16.23 -20.10
C GLY A 153 13.04 14.99 -20.19
N GLY A 154 11.72 15.18 -20.30
CA GLY A 154 10.75 14.10 -20.43
C GLY A 154 10.30 13.50 -19.10
N ILE A 155 10.20 14.30 -18.04
CA ILE A 155 9.73 13.82 -16.74
C ILE A 155 8.36 13.14 -16.80
N ALA A 156 7.45 13.65 -17.65
CA ALA A 156 6.14 13.04 -17.87
C ALA A 156 6.24 11.59 -18.40
N LYS A 157 7.07 11.35 -19.44
CA LYS A 157 7.24 10.00 -20.00
C LYS A 157 8.01 9.06 -19.07
N ASP A 158 8.85 9.59 -18.17
CA ASP A 158 9.57 8.78 -17.19
C ASP A 158 8.69 8.41 -16.01
N GLY A 159 7.88 9.35 -15.52
CA GLY A 159 6.81 9.07 -14.55
C GLY A 159 5.79 8.07 -15.10
N ALA A 160 5.41 8.18 -16.37
CA ALA A 160 4.51 7.23 -17.03
C ALA A 160 5.07 5.78 -17.06
N LYS A 161 6.39 5.60 -17.23
CA LYS A 161 7.02 4.26 -17.14
C LYS A 161 6.84 3.66 -15.75
N MET A 162 7.06 4.45 -14.71
CA MET A 162 6.87 4.03 -13.32
C MET A 162 5.43 3.63 -13.05
N VAL A 163 4.47 4.47 -13.46
CA VAL A 163 3.03 4.19 -13.33
C VAL A 163 2.64 2.91 -14.07
N ARG A 164 3.15 2.71 -15.30
CA ARG A 164 2.90 1.50 -16.07
C ARG A 164 3.44 0.26 -15.36
N ALA A 165 4.66 0.33 -14.82
CA ALA A 165 5.25 -0.77 -14.07
C ALA A 165 4.42 -1.11 -12.82
N VAL A 166 3.98 -0.12 -12.05
CA VAL A 166 3.11 -0.33 -10.88
C VAL A 166 1.76 -0.96 -11.27
N ALA A 167 1.15 -0.49 -12.36
CA ALA A 167 -0.14 -0.99 -12.82
C ALA A 167 -0.09 -2.43 -13.33
N CYS A 168 1.00 -2.80 -14.01
CA CYS A 168 1.11 -4.10 -14.70
C CYS A 168 1.87 -5.18 -13.92
N VAL A 169 2.51 -4.84 -12.79
CA VAL A 169 3.28 -5.83 -12.04
C VAL A 169 2.35 -6.85 -11.37
N ASP A 170 2.65 -8.12 -11.63
CA ASP A 170 1.93 -9.30 -11.14
C ASP A 170 2.63 -9.93 -9.92
N VAL A 171 2.92 -9.08 -8.94
CA VAL A 171 3.36 -9.50 -7.60
C VAL A 171 2.47 -8.78 -6.57
N PRO A 172 2.34 -9.31 -5.34
CA PRO A 172 1.62 -8.61 -4.29
C PRO A 172 2.24 -7.23 -4.04
N LYS A 173 1.38 -6.20 -3.96
CA LYS A 173 1.76 -4.82 -3.67
C LYS A 173 1.14 -4.42 -2.34
N LEU A 174 1.92 -3.85 -1.43
CA LEU A 174 1.48 -3.29 -0.16
C LEU A 174 1.89 -1.82 -0.12
N THR A 175 1.04 -0.95 0.41
CA THR A 175 1.32 0.49 0.50
C THR A 175 1.13 0.97 1.93
N VAL A 176 2.09 1.73 2.44
CA VAL A 176 2.00 2.44 3.72
C VAL A 176 2.28 3.92 3.47
N VAL A 177 1.30 4.76 3.71
CA VAL A 177 1.47 6.21 3.64
C VAL A 177 2.02 6.71 4.98
N VAL A 178 3.29 7.07 4.96
CA VAL A 178 4.08 7.49 6.14
C VAL A 178 4.00 9.00 6.34
N GLY A 179 3.83 9.76 5.25
CA GLY A 179 3.75 11.23 5.27
C GLY A 179 2.78 11.75 4.23
N GLY A 180 3.28 12.53 3.27
CA GLY A 180 2.45 13.07 2.17
C GLY A 180 2.17 12.04 1.07
N SER A 181 0.95 12.04 0.52
CA SER A 181 0.61 11.38 -0.74
C SER A 181 -0.14 12.37 -1.62
N PHE A 182 0.61 13.06 -2.47
CA PHE A 182 0.07 14.17 -3.28
C PHE A 182 0.16 13.93 -4.78
N GLY A 183 -0.94 14.23 -5.48
CA GLY A 183 -1.02 14.33 -6.94
C GLY A 183 -0.49 13.10 -7.68
N ALA A 184 0.29 13.33 -8.74
CA ALA A 184 0.86 12.26 -9.56
C ALA A 184 1.86 11.35 -8.80
N GLY A 185 2.39 11.82 -7.66
CA GLY A 185 3.24 11.01 -6.78
C GLY A 185 2.48 9.81 -6.21
N ASN A 186 1.22 10.01 -5.81
CA ASN A 186 0.33 8.94 -5.35
C ASN A 186 0.19 7.82 -6.39
N TYR A 187 0.16 8.17 -7.68
CA TYR A 187 0.02 7.20 -8.76
C TYR A 187 1.28 6.35 -8.94
N GLY A 188 2.45 7.00 -8.96
CA GLY A 188 3.73 6.30 -9.08
C GLY A 188 4.06 5.43 -7.86
N MET A 189 3.53 5.76 -6.68
CA MET A 189 3.80 5.06 -5.43
C MET A 189 2.71 4.05 -5.02
N CYS A 190 1.96 3.51 -5.99
CA CYS A 190 0.91 2.52 -5.77
C CYS A 190 -0.18 2.97 -4.77
N GLY A 191 -0.78 4.13 -5.03
CA GLY A 191 -1.99 4.58 -4.34
C GLY A 191 -3.20 3.69 -4.64
N ARG A 192 -4.35 4.02 -4.04
CA ARG A 192 -5.57 3.18 -4.03
C ARG A 192 -6.02 2.68 -5.40
N ALA A 193 -5.91 3.50 -6.44
CA ALA A 193 -6.33 3.16 -7.81
C ALA A 193 -5.49 2.06 -8.48
N TYR A 194 -4.34 1.68 -7.91
CA TYR A 194 -3.43 0.66 -8.45
C TYR A 194 -3.56 -0.69 -7.76
N SER A 195 -4.66 -0.88 -7.03
CA SER A 195 -5.05 -2.14 -6.38
C SER A 195 -3.90 -2.81 -5.59
N PRO A 196 -3.27 -2.10 -4.64
CA PRO A 196 -2.47 -2.79 -3.63
C PRO A 196 -3.37 -3.78 -2.87
N ARG A 197 -2.79 -4.90 -2.41
CA ARG A 197 -3.50 -5.87 -1.58
C ARG A 197 -4.00 -5.24 -0.30
N PHE A 198 -3.19 -4.34 0.26
CA PHE A 198 -3.53 -3.52 1.40
C PHE A 198 -2.85 -2.15 1.26
N LEU A 199 -3.57 -1.10 1.65
CA LEU A 199 -3.06 0.27 1.77
C LEU A 199 -3.38 0.79 3.18
N TRP A 200 -2.37 1.16 3.93
CA TRP A 200 -2.53 1.76 5.27
C TRP A 200 -2.01 3.19 5.31
N MET A 201 -2.51 3.95 6.28
CA MET A 201 -2.02 5.30 6.55
C MET A 201 -1.51 5.42 7.98
N TRP A 202 -0.47 6.21 8.18
CA TRP A 202 -0.09 6.66 9.52
C TRP A 202 -0.99 7.82 9.97
N PRO A 203 -1.12 8.08 11.28
CA PRO A 203 -2.02 9.12 11.79
C PRO A 203 -1.65 10.53 11.30
N ASN A 204 -0.35 10.81 11.12
CA ASN A 204 0.17 12.08 10.62
C ASN A 204 0.08 12.22 9.10
N ALA A 205 -0.25 11.15 8.37
CA ALA A 205 -0.23 11.14 6.92
C ALA A 205 -1.32 12.04 6.34
N LYS A 206 -1.03 12.61 5.16
CA LYS A 206 -1.97 13.46 4.42
C LYS A 206 -2.06 13.01 2.98
N VAL A 207 -3.27 13.03 2.43
CA VAL A 207 -3.55 12.63 1.05
C VAL A 207 -4.45 13.66 0.39
N SER A 208 -4.04 14.20 -0.75
CA SER A 208 -4.88 15.10 -1.54
C SER A 208 -4.34 15.22 -2.98
N VAL A 209 -5.07 15.92 -3.84
CA VAL A 209 -4.61 16.21 -5.20
C VAL A 209 -3.32 17.03 -5.22
N MET A 210 -3.16 17.93 -4.24
CA MET A 210 -2.02 18.82 -4.08
C MET A 210 -2.02 19.37 -2.64
N GLY A 211 -0.86 19.78 -2.13
CA GLY A 211 -0.79 20.41 -0.80
C GLY A 211 -1.67 21.65 -0.70
N SER A 212 -2.31 21.84 0.47
CA SER A 212 -3.27 22.93 0.71
C SER A 212 -2.73 24.33 0.38
N GLY A 213 -1.47 24.59 0.72
CA GLY A 213 -0.78 25.84 0.38
C GLY A 213 -0.60 26.04 -1.13
N GLN A 214 -0.09 25.02 -1.83
CA GLN A 214 0.16 25.08 -3.27
C GLN A 214 -1.14 25.26 -4.05
N LEU A 215 -2.20 24.52 -3.70
CA LEU A 215 -3.48 24.62 -4.39
C LEU A 215 -4.11 26.00 -4.18
N SER A 216 -4.02 26.55 -2.97
CA SER A 216 -4.52 27.90 -2.67
C SER A 216 -3.77 28.99 -3.47
N GLU A 217 -2.44 28.88 -3.63
CA GLU A 217 -1.64 29.82 -4.42
C GLU A 217 -1.97 29.76 -5.91
N VAL A 218 -2.16 28.56 -6.46
CA VAL A 218 -2.57 28.38 -7.86
C VAL A 218 -3.97 28.95 -8.08
N MET A 219 -4.92 28.68 -7.18
CA MET A 219 -6.28 29.21 -7.30
C MET A 219 -6.32 30.74 -7.20
N ALA A 220 -5.52 31.35 -6.32
CA ALA A 220 -5.40 32.81 -6.22
C ALA A 220 -4.84 33.47 -7.50
N THR A 221 -4.08 32.72 -8.30
CA THR A 221 -3.56 33.20 -9.60
C THR A 221 -4.63 33.12 -10.71
N VAL A 222 -5.50 32.11 -10.64
CA VAL A 222 -6.54 31.85 -11.67
C VAL A 222 -7.80 32.67 -11.44
N SER A 223 -8.25 32.80 -10.19
CA SER A 223 -9.47 33.52 -9.81
C SER A 223 -9.12 34.67 -8.87
N LYS A 224 -9.67 35.87 -9.12
CA LYS A 224 -9.48 37.04 -8.24
C LYS A 224 -10.59 37.22 -7.20
N ASP A 225 -11.56 36.30 -7.14
CA ASP A 225 -12.67 36.37 -6.19
C ASP A 225 -12.21 36.00 -4.76
N PRO A 226 -12.11 36.96 -3.82
CA PRO A 226 -11.60 36.70 -2.48
C PRO A 226 -12.48 35.74 -1.67
N ALA A 227 -13.78 35.65 -1.99
CA ALA A 227 -14.73 34.80 -1.27
C ALA A 227 -14.44 33.31 -1.48
N GLN A 228 -13.91 32.93 -2.65
CA GLN A 228 -13.57 31.54 -2.98
C GLN A 228 -12.26 31.07 -2.33
N HIS A 229 -11.36 32.00 -1.97
CA HIS A 229 -10.02 31.66 -1.48
C HIS A 229 -9.92 31.60 0.04
N ALA A 230 -10.78 32.31 0.76
CA ALA A 230 -10.66 32.47 2.21
C ALA A 230 -10.77 31.16 2.99
N SER A 231 -11.68 30.26 2.58
CA SER A 231 -11.90 28.97 3.25
C SER A 231 -11.20 27.79 2.57
N LEU A 232 -10.79 27.93 1.30
CA LEU A 232 -10.32 26.82 0.47
C LEU A 232 -9.14 26.08 1.10
N LYS A 233 -8.17 26.82 1.65
CA LYS A 233 -7.00 26.22 2.30
C LYS A 233 -7.38 25.35 3.51
N ALA A 234 -8.32 25.82 4.33
CA ALA A 234 -8.79 25.09 5.50
C ALA A 234 -9.61 23.86 5.10
N GLU A 235 -10.44 23.99 4.06
CA GLU A 235 -11.22 22.88 3.52
C GLU A 235 -10.32 21.76 2.96
N ILE A 236 -9.30 22.11 2.16
CA ILE A 236 -8.34 21.12 1.66
C ILE A 236 -7.57 20.47 2.81
N GLU A 237 -7.21 21.24 3.83
CA GLU A 237 -6.49 20.71 4.99
C GLU A 237 -7.32 19.65 5.72
N ASP A 238 -8.60 19.93 5.98
CA ASP A 238 -9.55 19.00 6.61
C ASP A 238 -9.73 17.73 5.76
N GLN A 239 -9.98 17.90 4.46
CA GLN A 239 -10.17 16.80 3.52
C GLN A 239 -8.89 16.00 3.25
N SER A 240 -7.72 16.52 3.64
CA SER A 240 -6.43 15.83 3.44
C SER A 240 -6.04 14.89 4.56
N THR A 241 -6.73 14.95 5.70
CA THR A 241 -6.35 14.19 6.89
C THR A 241 -6.54 12.67 6.72
N SER A 242 -5.74 11.89 7.43
CA SER A 242 -5.88 10.43 7.51
C SER A 242 -7.28 9.99 7.98
N LEU A 243 -7.90 10.74 8.91
CA LEU A 243 -9.26 10.48 9.37
C LEU A 243 -10.30 10.68 8.25
N TYR A 244 -10.15 11.75 7.46
CA TYR A 244 -11.03 11.99 6.33
C TYR A 244 -10.92 10.87 5.28
N ALA A 245 -9.68 10.45 4.98
CA ALA A 245 -9.40 9.37 4.03
C ALA A 245 -9.98 8.01 4.48
N THR A 246 -9.72 7.62 5.73
CA THR A 246 -10.11 6.30 6.25
C THR A 246 -11.63 6.18 6.40
N SER A 247 -12.32 7.28 6.75
CA SER A 247 -13.79 7.33 6.79
C SER A 247 -14.46 7.10 5.42
N ARG A 248 -13.68 7.15 4.33
CA ARG A 248 -14.12 6.97 2.94
C ARG A 248 -13.46 5.77 2.25
N LEU A 249 -12.76 4.91 3.01
CA LEU A 249 -12.09 3.70 2.52
C LEU A 249 -11.06 3.95 1.41
N TRP A 250 -10.41 5.12 1.43
CA TRP A 250 -9.26 5.39 0.57
C TRP A 250 -8.04 4.54 0.97
N ASP A 251 -8.01 4.15 2.24
CA ASP A 251 -7.13 3.18 2.87
C ASP A 251 -7.94 2.08 3.57
N ASP A 252 -7.24 1.03 4.00
CA ASP A 252 -7.78 -0.12 4.74
C ASP A 252 -7.61 0.05 6.27
N GLY A 253 -7.21 1.23 6.72
CA GLY A 253 -7.11 1.60 8.12
C GLY A 253 -5.90 2.46 8.46
N ILE A 254 -6.08 3.27 9.51
CA ILE A 254 -4.99 3.99 10.17
C ILE A 254 -4.28 3.04 11.13
N ILE A 255 -2.95 2.93 11.02
CA ILE A 255 -2.13 2.08 11.89
C ILE A 255 -1.15 2.93 12.70
N ARG A 256 -0.77 2.46 13.90
CA ARG A 256 0.29 3.13 14.66
C ARG A 256 1.63 2.90 13.95
N PRO A 257 2.52 3.91 13.85
CA PRO A 257 3.82 3.76 13.20
C PRO A 257 4.61 2.53 13.66
N ARG A 258 4.65 2.28 14.97
CA ARG A 258 5.34 1.13 15.58
C ARG A 258 4.79 -0.24 15.18
N ASP A 259 3.52 -0.33 14.78
CA ASP A 259 2.88 -1.59 14.38
C ASP A 259 3.12 -1.92 12.89
N THR A 260 3.75 -1.02 12.13
CA THR A 260 3.95 -1.16 10.67
C THR A 260 4.59 -2.48 10.30
N ARG A 261 5.61 -2.92 11.06
CA ARG A 261 6.32 -4.18 10.82
C ARG A 261 5.38 -5.38 10.86
N ASP A 262 4.55 -5.47 11.90
CA ASP A 262 3.66 -6.61 12.12
C ASP A 262 2.48 -6.61 11.16
N VAL A 263 1.92 -5.43 10.87
CA VAL A 263 0.83 -5.27 9.89
C VAL A 263 1.31 -5.66 8.49
N VAL A 264 2.49 -5.19 8.08
CA VAL A 264 3.08 -5.56 6.79
C VAL A 264 3.46 -7.04 6.76
N GLY A 265 4.01 -7.59 7.86
CA GLY A 265 4.31 -9.02 7.99
C GLY A 265 3.07 -9.90 7.82
N LEU A 266 1.96 -9.54 8.46
CA LEU A 266 0.67 -10.22 8.29
C LEU A 266 0.16 -10.08 6.85
N GLY A 267 0.26 -8.88 6.25
CA GLY A 267 -0.11 -8.65 4.86
C GLY A 267 0.68 -9.51 3.87
N LEU A 268 1.99 -9.66 4.10
CA LEU A 268 2.86 -10.55 3.32
C LEU A 268 2.48 -12.02 3.51
N ALA A 269 2.23 -12.46 4.74
CA ALA A 269 1.81 -13.82 5.03
C ALA A 269 0.46 -14.18 4.37
N LEU A 270 -0.51 -13.25 4.38
CA LEU A 270 -1.80 -13.41 3.70
C LEU A 270 -1.62 -13.46 2.17
N ALA A 271 -0.75 -12.61 1.62
CA ALA A 271 -0.48 -12.56 0.19
C ALA A 271 0.34 -13.77 -0.32
N ALA A 272 1.12 -14.40 0.56
CA ALA A 272 1.91 -15.60 0.25
C ALA A 272 1.08 -16.88 0.28
N ARG A 273 -0.17 -16.85 0.76
CA ARG A 273 -1.01 -18.06 0.82
C ARG A 273 -1.20 -18.66 -0.56
N GLU A 274 -1.13 -19.97 -0.62
CA GLU A 274 -1.29 -20.75 -1.84
C GLU A 274 -2.52 -21.66 -1.72
N ARG A 275 -3.09 -22.05 -2.85
CA ARG A 275 -4.13 -23.09 -2.86
C ARG A 275 -3.48 -24.44 -2.60
N ARG A 276 -4.19 -25.32 -1.87
CA ARG A 276 -3.72 -26.69 -1.67
C ARG A 276 -3.48 -27.38 -3.03
N PRO A 277 -2.34 -28.07 -3.21
CA PRO A 277 -2.10 -28.88 -4.40
C PRO A 277 -3.26 -29.87 -4.62
N GLY A 278 -3.79 -29.93 -5.84
CA GLY A 278 -4.95 -30.77 -6.19
C GLY A 278 -6.32 -30.06 -6.16
N SER A 279 -6.38 -28.76 -5.90
CA SER A 279 -7.63 -27.99 -6.07
C SER A 279 -7.95 -27.81 -7.57
N SER A 280 -8.95 -28.50 -8.08
CA SER A 280 -9.47 -28.31 -9.45
C SER A 280 -10.36 -27.07 -9.60
N PHE A 281 -10.59 -26.33 -8.52
CA PHE A 281 -11.49 -25.19 -8.49
C PHE A 281 -10.81 -23.94 -9.07
N ALA A 282 -11.07 -23.63 -10.34
CA ALA A 282 -10.72 -22.33 -10.91
C ALA A 282 -11.50 -21.22 -10.16
N PRO A 283 -10.90 -20.06 -9.86
CA PRO A 283 -11.66 -18.97 -9.25
C PRO A 283 -12.81 -18.56 -10.18
N PRO A 284 -13.97 -18.15 -9.65
CA PRO A 284 -15.06 -17.62 -10.47
C PRO A 284 -14.54 -16.43 -11.28
N GLY A 285 -14.60 -16.53 -12.61
CA GLY A 285 -14.02 -15.57 -13.55
C GLY A 285 -12.77 -16.06 -14.32
N ALA A 286 -12.17 -17.19 -13.95
CA ALA A 286 -11.04 -17.78 -14.70
C ALA A 286 -11.47 -18.70 -15.86
N ALA A 287 -12.74 -19.09 -15.92
CA ALA A 287 -13.35 -19.76 -17.06
C ALA A 287 -14.58 -18.95 -17.49
N GLU A 288 -14.59 -18.47 -18.74
CA GLU A 288 -15.77 -17.85 -19.33
C GLU A 288 -16.96 -18.85 -19.26
N GLY A 289 -18.06 -18.45 -18.64
CA GLY A 289 -19.29 -19.27 -18.57
C GLY A 289 -19.46 -20.18 -17.33
N ALA A 290 -18.60 -20.08 -16.31
CA ALA A 290 -18.77 -20.87 -15.07
C ALA A 290 -19.78 -20.23 -14.10
N PHE A 291 -20.82 -20.98 -13.72
CA PHE A 291 -21.76 -20.60 -12.65
C PHE A 291 -21.19 -20.96 -11.26
N GLY A 292 -21.65 -20.26 -10.22
CA GLY A 292 -21.35 -20.60 -8.82
C GLY A 292 -22.15 -21.81 -8.32
N VAL A 293 -22.00 -22.13 -7.02
CA VAL A 293 -22.83 -23.17 -6.37
C VAL A 293 -24.29 -22.72 -6.36
N PHE A 294 -25.19 -23.54 -6.90
CA PHE A 294 -26.62 -23.27 -6.87
C PHE A 294 -27.24 -23.73 -5.55
N ARG A 295 -27.97 -22.84 -4.90
CA ARG A 295 -28.98 -23.20 -3.90
C ARG A 295 -30.28 -23.43 -4.66
N MET A 296 -30.66 -24.70 -4.81
CA MET A 296 -31.85 -25.14 -5.56
C MET A 296 -33.14 -24.90 -4.79
#